data_AF-A0A954SR02-F1
#
_entry.id   AF-A0A954SR02-F1
#
_cell.length_a   1.000
_cell.length_b   1.000
_cell.length_c   1.000
_cell.angle_alpha   90.00
_cell.angle_beta   90.00
_cell.angle_gamma   90.00
#
_symmetry.space_group_name_H-M   'P 1'
#
loop_
_entity.id
_entity.type
_entity.pdbx_description
1 polymer ?
#
loop_
_entity_poly.entity_id
_entity_poly.type
_entity_poly.pdbx_seq_one_letter_code
_entity_poly.pdbx_strand_id
1 'polypeptide(L)'
;FAEQGTGSAASQPLTTFTGPGFGIARIVPVVPGETFVLSAFFNVGEMTSPRIHLDLSDVSFEVQPGDGDLLLGESAWQFVWQAFEVPADVHNVRVRVVRDFDVQLGDTAYVDEVAITIASEFQRPEPEVYLNPADCNFDGKVDGTDYLCWVDNFGDDPADIVPGRPENGDFNNDGRVDGLDYLLWADDYGSGPFDGVSVPEPAAWTLVGSAVLAVVLRRRRRL
;
A
#
# COMPACT_ATOMS: atom_id res chain seq x y z
N PHE A 1 -1.94 12.38 -3.79
CA PHE A 1 -0.99 11.32 -4.21
C PHE A 1 -0.26 11.75 -5.46
N ALA A 2 0.88 11.12 -5.77
CA ALA A 2 1.40 11.13 -7.13
C ALA A 2 0.44 10.27 -7.99
N GLU A 3 -0.61 10.91 -8.55
CA GLU A 3 -1.14 10.47 -9.85
C GLU A 3 0.05 10.21 -10.76
N GLN A 4 -0.02 9.25 -11.69
CA GLN A 4 1.05 8.98 -12.67
C GLN A 4 1.59 10.32 -13.17
N GLY A 5 2.69 10.76 -12.56
CA GLY A 5 3.03 12.16 -12.63
C GLY A 5 3.42 12.38 -14.07
N THR A 6 3.03 13.48 -14.69
CA THR A 6 3.59 13.84 -16.00
C THR A 6 5.15 13.96 -15.96
N GLY A 7 5.80 13.72 -14.81
CA GLY A 7 7.24 13.64 -14.58
C GLY A 7 7.78 12.36 -13.93
N SER A 8 7.04 11.24 -13.83
CA SER A 8 7.61 9.99 -13.28
C SER A 8 8.72 9.44 -14.18
N ALA A 9 9.77 8.86 -13.58
CA ALA A 9 10.86 8.25 -14.32
C ALA A 9 10.53 6.77 -14.61
N ALA A 10 10.67 6.36 -15.88
CA ALA A 10 10.44 4.99 -16.31
C ALA A 10 11.77 4.30 -16.63
N SER A 11 11.84 3.01 -16.30
CA SER A 11 12.96 2.14 -16.67
C SER A 11 12.41 0.94 -17.44
N GLN A 12 12.87 0.73 -18.67
CA GLN A 12 12.52 -0.43 -19.49
C GLN A 12 13.79 -1.04 -20.11
N PRO A 13 14.20 -2.29 -19.75
CA PRO A 13 15.40 -2.90 -20.26
C PRO A 13 15.16 -3.39 -21.69
N LEU A 14 16.16 -3.23 -22.55
CA LEU A 14 16.14 -3.76 -23.92
C LEU A 14 16.73 -5.16 -24.05
N THR A 15 17.13 -5.77 -22.93
CA THR A 15 17.72 -7.12 -22.85
C THR A 15 17.50 -7.72 -21.47
N THR A 16 17.32 -9.05 -21.38
CA THR A 16 17.41 -9.80 -20.11
C THR A 16 18.87 -9.96 -19.68
N PHE A 17 19.16 -9.79 -18.38
CA PHE A 17 20.48 -10.11 -17.83
C PHE A 17 20.42 -10.53 -16.35
N THR A 18 21.46 -11.24 -15.93
CA THR A 18 21.73 -11.56 -14.52
C THR A 18 23.09 -11.00 -14.11
N GLY A 19 23.19 -10.56 -12.85
CA GLY A 19 24.38 -9.88 -12.30
C GLY A 19 24.24 -8.37 -12.15
N PRO A 20 25.34 -7.63 -11.93
CA PRO A 20 25.29 -6.19 -11.68
C PRO A 20 24.60 -5.46 -12.82
N GLY A 21 23.63 -4.60 -12.48
CA GLY A 21 22.85 -3.88 -13.47
C GLY A 21 23.19 -2.40 -13.55
N PHE A 22 22.17 -1.57 -13.68
CA PHE A 22 22.31 -0.15 -13.93
C PHE A 22 21.47 0.66 -12.95
N GLY A 23 21.85 1.92 -12.76
CA GLY A 23 21.10 2.83 -11.93
C GLY A 23 21.37 4.29 -12.28
N ILE A 24 20.44 5.15 -11.87
CA ILE A 24 20.65 6.59 -11.83
C ILE A 24 21.04 6.98 -10.42
N ALA A 25 21.93 7.95 -10.28
CA ALA A 25 22.49 8.30 -8.98
C ALA A 25 22.61 9.81 -8.78
N ARG A 26 22.47 10.24 -7.53
CA ARG A 26 22.72 11.60 -7.10
C ARG A 26 23.45 11.61 -5.76
N ILE A 27 24.47 12.47 -5.65
CA ILE A 27 25.12 12.73 -4.36
C ILE A 27 24.27 13.76 -3.63
N VAL A 28 23.89 13.45 -2.39
CA VAL A 28 23.07 14.31 -1.53
C VAL A 28 23.82 14.58 -0.23
N PRO A 29 23.93 15.85 0.21
CA PRO A 29 24.51 16.18 1.50
C PRO A 29 23.64 15.67 2.65
N VAL A 30 24.28 15.22 3.72
CA VAL A 30 23.65 14.73 4.95
C VAL A 30 24.31 15.32 6.18
N VAL A 31 23.64 15.23 7.33
CA VAL A 31 24.18 15.66 8.62
C VAL A 31 24.80 14.44 9.31
N PRO A 32 26.11 14.48 9.66
CA PRO A 32 26.74 13.37 10.36
C PRO A 32 26.10 13.10 11.73
N GLY A 33 25.87 11.83 12.06
CA GLY A 33 25.24 11.39 13.31
C GLY A 33 23.72 11.50 13.35
N GLU A 34 23.08 12.02 12.30
CA GLU A 34 21.62 12.08 12.19
C GLU A 34 21.05 10.83 11.52
N THR A 35 19.80 10.52 11.86
CA THR A 35 19.03 9.47 11.19
C THR A 35 18.23 10.06 10.06
N PHE A 36 18.36 9.49 8.86
CA PHE A 36 17.59 9.86 7.68
C PHE A 36 16.67 8.71 7.27
N VAL A 37 15.64 9.03 6.49
CA VAL A 37 14.77 8.07 5.80
C VAL A 37 15.02 8.20 4.31
N LEU A 38 15.31 7.07 3.66
CA LEU A 38 15.32 6.93 2.22
C LEU A 38 13.95 6.38 1.78
N SER A 39 13.29 7.04 0.83
CA SER A 39 11.94 6.64 0.39
C SER A 39 11.68 6.95 -1.07
N ALA A 40 10.72 6.25 -1.67
CA ALA A 40 10.15 6.55 -2.99
C ALA A 40 8.79 5.88 -3.17
N PHE A 41 8.07 6.29 -4.21
CA PHE A 41 6.98 5.51 -4.78
C PHE A 41 7.47 4.71 -5.98
N PHE A 42 7.07 3.44 -6.06
CA PHE A 42 7.32 2.56 -7.20
C PHE A 42 6.01 2.05 -7.79
N ASN A 43 5.93 1.93 -9.11
CA ASN A 43 4.91 1.16 -9.79
C ASN A 43 5.59 0.05 -10.58
N VAL A 44 5.28 -1.19 -10.21
CA VAL A 44 5.92 -2.41 -10.74
C VAL A 44 4.89 -3.41 -11.28
N GLY A 45 3.67 -2.95 -11.61
CA GLY A 45 2.61 -3.82 -12.09
C GLY A 45 2.92 -4.53 -13.40
N GLU A 46 3.80 -3.94 -14.23
CA GLU A 46 4.30 -4.53 -15.48
C GLU A 46 5.59 -5.35 -15.31
N MET A 47 6.10 -5.50 -14.08
CA MET A 47 7.32 -6.27 -13.82
C MET A 47 7.00 -7.72 -13.48
N THR A 48 7.91 -8.60 -13.88
CA THR A 48 7.90 -10.03 -13.56
C THR A 48 8.99 -10.41 -12.55
N SER A 49 9.91 -9.49 -12.24
CA SER A 49 10.91 -9.61 -11.18
C SER A 49 11.00 -8.31 -10.37
N PRO A 50 11.04 -8.33 -9.02
CA PRO A 50 11.01 -7.13 -8.20
C PRO A 50 12.42 -6.57 -7.98
N ARG A 51 13.29 -6.64 -9.00
CA ARG A 51 14.68 -6.15 -8.91
C ARG A 51 14.79 -4.69 -9.28
N ILE A 52 14.05 -3.86 -8.55
CA ILE A 52 14.22 -2.41 -8.54
C ILE A 52 14.15 -1.92 -7.10
N HIS A 53 15.13 -1.14 -6.67
CA HIS A 53 15.16 -0.60 -5.31
C HIS A 53 15.97 0.69 -5.25
N LEU A 54 15.85 1.40 -4.12
CA LEU A 54 16.78 2.47 -3.80
C LEU A 54 17.97 1.91 -3.03
N ASP A 55 19.13 2.53 -3.14
CA ASP A 55 20.28 2.17 -2.31
C ASP A 55 21.19 3.36 -2.01
N LEU A 56 22.28 3.10 -1.25
CA LEU A 56 23.27 4.10 -0.85
C LEU A 56 24.68 3.83 -1.41
N SER A 57 24.78 3.10 -2.52
CA SER A 57 26.04 2.77 -3.17
C SER A 57 26.97 1.84 -2.39
N ASP A 58 26.42 0.78 -1.80
CA ASP A 58 27.18 -0.31 -1.15
C ASP A 58 28.01 0.16 0.06
N VAL A 59 27.53 1.21 0.74
CA VAL A 59 28.14 1.70 2.00
C VAL A 59 27.84 0.73 3.15
N SER A 60 28.67 0.74 4.19
CA SER A 60 28.52 -0.20 5.32
C SER A 60 27.25 -0.03 6.16
N PHE A 61 26.53 1.07 5.97
CA PHE A 61 25.27 1.43 6.66
C PHE A 61 24.10 1.50 5.66
N GLU A 62 24.21 0.81 4.53
CA GLU A 62 23.24 0.84 3.45
C GLU A 62 21.86 0.30 3.87
N VAL A 63 20.85 0.84 3.20
CA VAL A 63 19.45 0.41 3.25
C VAL A 63 18.96 0.26 1.82
N GLN A 64 18.02 -0.67 1.60
CA GLN A 64 17.56 -1.05 0.26
C GLN A 64 16.03 -1.10 0.17
N PRO A 65 15.31 0.02 0.44
CA PRO A 65 13.86 0.04 0.30
C PRO A 65 13.47 -0.21 -1.17
N GLY A 66 12.53 -1.12 -1.41
CA GLY A 66 12.24 -1.67 -2.74
C GLY A 66 12.75 -3.11 -2.93
N ASP A 67 13.81 -3.55 -2.22
CA ASP A 67 14.34 -4.90 -2.38
C ASP A 67 13.54 -5.90 -1.53
N GLY A 68 12.55 -6.51 -2.19
CA GLY A 68 11.74 -7.60 -1.62
C GLY A 68 10.46 -7.17 -0.90
N ASP A 69 10.15 -5.86 -0.85
CA ASP A 69 8.91 -5.30 -0.29
C ASP A 69 7.91 -4.84 -1.37
N LEU A 70 8.29 -4.88 -2.65
CA LEU A 70 7.41 -4.58 -3.78
C LEU A 70 6.56 -5.78 -4.21
N LEU A 71 5.26 -5.56 -4.31
CA LEU A 71 4.27 -6.53 -4.79
C LEU A 71 4.19 -6.46 -6.32
N LEU A 72 4.58 -7.55 -6.99
CA LEU A 72 4.47 -7.68 -8.45
C LEU A 72 3.01 -7.86 -8.89
N GLY A 73 2.69 -7.38 -10.09
CA GLY A 73 1.33 -7.44 -10.66
C GLY A 73 0.36 -6.41 -10.09
N GLU A 74 0.74 -5.70 -9.02
CA GLU A 74 -0.02 -4.57 -8.49
C GLU A 74 0.21 -3.34 -9.36
N SER A 75 -0.85 -2.86 -10.01
CA SER A 75 -0.82 -1.67 -10.86
C SER A 75 -0.83 -0.37 -10.07
N ALA A 76 -1.04 -0.43 -8.76
CA ALA A 76 -0.99 0.72 -7.85
C ALA A 76 0.45 1.13 -7.51
N TRP A 77 0.64 2.41 -7.20
CA TRP A 77 1.90 2.92 -6.66
C TRP A 77 2.11 2.44 -5.23
N GLN A 78 3.31 1.95 -4.95
CA GLN A 78 3.71 1.38 -3.67
C GLN A 78 4.77 2.27 -3.04
N PHE A 79 4.50 2.73 -1.81
CA PHE A 79 5.44 3.53 -1.04
C PHE A 79 6.42 2.63 -0.28
N VAL A 80 7.70 2.78 -0.57
CA VAL A 80 8.78 2.08 0.15
C VAL A 80 9.63 3.08 0.91
N TRP A 81 10.13 2.67 2.07
CA TRP A 81 10.99 3.51 2.89
C TRP A 81 11.82 2.69 3.87
N GLN A 82 13.00 3.19 4.20
CA GLN A 82 13.83 2.62 5.26
C GLN A 82 14.66 3.73 5.92
N ALA A 83 14.77 3.69 7.25
CA ALA A 83 15.60 4.61 8.02
C ALA A 83 17.05 4.09 8.10
N PHE A 84 18.02 5.00 8.08
CA PHE A 84 19.44 4.70 8.26
C PHE A 84 20.13 5.79 9.07
N GLU A 85 21.11 5.40 9.88
CA GLU A 85 21.94 6.31 10.68
C GLU A 85 23.18 6.70 9.88
N VAL A 86 23.45 8.01 9.77
CA VAL A 86 24.62 8.52 9.09
C VAL A 86 25.82 8.49 10.05
N PRO A 87 26.94 7.82 9.72
CA PRO A 87 28.14 7.85 10.56
C PRO A 87 28.66 9.27 10.80
N ALA A 88 29.30 9.50 11.94
CA ALA A 88 29.76 10.83 12.38
C ALA A 88 30.81 11.50 11.46
N ASP A 89 31.42 10.74 10.54
CA ASP A 89 32.41 11.20 9.55
C ASP A 89 31.85 11.29 8.12
N VAL A 90 30.56 10.97 7.92
CA VAL A 90 29.92 10.99 6.60
C VAL A 90 29.10 12.27 6.42
N HIS A 91 29.44 13.04 5.37
CA HIS A 91 28.76 14.30 5.03
C HIS A 91 27.93 14.24 3.75
N ASN A 92 28.07 13.17 2.97
CA ASN A 92 27.36 12.97 1.72
C ASN A 92 27.06 11.50 1.52
N VAL A 93 25.90 11.19 0.95
CA VAL A 93 25.56 9.85 0.50
C VAL A 93 25.26 9.87 -1.00
N ARG A 94 25.49 8.75 -1.67
CA ARG A 94 25.07 8.57 -3.07
C ARG A 94 23.78 7.78 -3.07
N VAL A 95 22.66 8.45 -3.28
CA VAL A 95 21.37 7.80 -3.48
C VAL A 95 21.30 7.26 -4.91
N ARG A 96 20.96 5.99 -5.07
CA ARG A 96 20.72 5.38 -6.39
C ARG A 96 19.31 4.81 -6.47
N VAL A 97 18.75 4.79 -7.67
CA VAL A 97 17.66 3.87 -8.06
C VAL A 97 18.32 2.82 -8.94
N VAL A 98 18.29 1.55 -8.51
CA VAL A 98 19.06 0.46 -9.14
C VAL A 98 18.14 -0.64 -9.61
N ARG A 99 18.50 -1.24 -10.76
CA ARG A 99 18.00 -2.54 -11.20
C ARG A 99 19.15 -3.48 -11.46
N ASP A 100 19.16 -4.66 -10.86
CA ASP A 100 20.25 -5.63 -10.95
C ASP A 100 19.82 -7.08 -10.66
N PHE A 101 20.75 -8.02 -10.82
CA PHE A 101 20.68 -9.47 -10.56
C PHE A 101 19.67 -10.31 -11.36
N ASP A 102 18.46 -9.83 -11.61
CA ASP A 102 17.40 -10.53 -12.33
C ASP A 102 16.50 -9.53 -13.07
N VAL A 103 17.01 -9.01 -14.19
CA VAL A 103 16.34 -7.99 -14.98
C VAL A 103 15.79 -8.62 -16.27
N GLN A 104 14.50 -8.47 -16.50
CA GLN A 104 13.79 -9.06 -17.65
C GLN A 104 13.56 -8.06 -18.78
N LEU A 105 13.66 -8.53 -20.02
CA LEU A 105 13.39 -7.74 -21.22
C LEU A 105 11.95 -7.20 -21.19
N GLY A 106 11.80 -5.89 -21.38
CA GLY A 106 10.49 -5.24 -21.52
C GLY A 106 9.78 -4.91 -20.23
N ASP A 107 10.21 -5.44 -19.07
CA ASP A 107 9.65 -5.12 -17.75
C ASP A 107 9.74 -3.61 -17.48
N THR A 108 8.59 -2.95 -17.38
CA THR A 108 8.53 -1.53 -17.07
C THR A 108 8.37 -1.32 -15.58
N ALA A 109 9.22 -0.47 -15.01
CA ALA A 109 9.07 0.06 -13.68
C ALA A 109 8.98 1.58 -13.73
N TYR A 110 8.10 2.16 -12.93
CA TYR A 110 8.06 3.60 -12.72
C TYR A 110 8.50 3.92 -11.30
N VAL A 111 9.21 5.03 -11.13
CA VAL A 111 9.61 5.57 -9.84
C VAL A 111 9.24 7.04 -9.78
N ASP A 112 8.78 7.47 -8.62
CA ASP A 112 8.48 8.88 -8.33
C ASP A 112 8.84 9.24 -6.89
N GLU A 113 8.94 10.54 -6.63
CA GLU A 113 9.13 11.12 -5.29
C GLU A 113 10.28 10.50 -4.48
N VAL A 114 11.41 10.22 -5.14
CA VAL A 114 12.63 9.75 -4.45
C VAL A 114 13.12 10.83 -3.49
N ALA A 115 13.16 10.52 -2.20
CA ALA A 115 13.50 11.45 -1.14
C ALA A 115 14.49 10.87 -0.13
N ILE A 116 15.28 11.77 0.44
CA ILE A 116 16.08 11.55 1.63
C ILE A 116 15.73 12.66 2.62
N THR A 117 15.16 12.27 3.75
CA THR A 117 14.52 13.20 4.70
C THR A 117 15.07 12.94 6.09
N ILE A 118 15.29 13.97 6.91
CA ILE A 118 15.65 13.77 8.32
C ILE A 118 14.51 13.00 8.99
N ALA A 119 14.81 11.95 9.75
CA ALA A 119 13.80 11.04 10.27
C ALA A 119 12.76 11.73 11.18
N SER A 120 13.14 12.80 11.88
CA SER A 120 12.19 13.60 12.69
C SER A 120 11.25 14.46 11.86
N GLU A 121 11.57 14.72 10.59
CA GLU A 121 10.76 15.50 9.65
C GLU A 121 9.97 14.59 8.69
N PHE A 122 10.31 13.30 8.65
CA PHE A 122 9.67 12.34 7.78
C PHE A 122 8.24 12.05 8.26
N GLN A 123 7.28 12.30 7.39
CA GLN A 123 5.91 11.86 7.54
C GLN A 123 5.67 10.78 6.49
N ARG A 124 5.32 9.58 6.96
CA ARG A 124 4.88 8.52 6.05
C ARG A 124 3.63 9.02 5.33
N PRO A 125 3.51 8.87 4.01
CA PRO A 125 2.24 9.04 3.33
C PRO A 125 1.25 8.09 3.99
N GLU A 126 0.23 8.63 4.64
CA GLU A 126 -0.91 7.81 5.00
C GLU A 126 -1.48 7.27 3.67
N PRO A 127 -1.95 6.01 3.63
CA PRO A 127 -2.75 5.60 2.48
C PRO A 127 -3.79 6.69 2.29
N GLU A 128 -3.95 7.21 1.06
CA GLU A 128 -5.15 7.93 0.70
C GLU A 128 -6.22 6.92 1.10
N VAL A 129 -6.97 7.27 2.15
CA VAL A 129 -8.33 6.82 2.20
C VAL A 129 -8.85 7.38 0.89
N TYR A 130 -8.81 6.58 -0.18
CA TYR A 130 -9.77 6.74 -1.25
C TYR A 130 -11.04 6.85 -0.45
N LEU A 131 -11.57 8.07 -0.39
CA LEU A 131 -12.88 8.30 0.18
C LEU A 131 -13.76 7.53 -0.78
N ASN A 132 -13.88 6.22 -0.52
CA ASN A 132 -14.88 5.43 -1.14
C ASN A 132 -16.15 6.21 -0.82
N PRO A 133 -16.86 6.75 -1.82
CA PRO A 133 -18.04 7.54 -1.52
C PRO A 133 -19.01 6.75 -0.63
N ALA A 134 -18.98 5.41 -0.71
CA ALA A 134 -19.73 4.50 0.13
C ALA A 134 -19.18 4.30 1.57
N ASP A 135 -17.97 4.78 1.91
CA ASP A 135 -17.44 4.91 3.29
C ASP A 135 -17.78 6.32 3.79
N CYS A 136 -19.05 6.51 4.16
CA CYS A 136 -19.56 7.83 4.48
C CYS A 136 -19.11 8.32 5.86
N ASN A 137 -18.73 7.41 6.75
CA ASN A 137 -18.31 7.72 8.12
C ASN A 137 -16.78 7.91 8.25
N PHE A 138 -16.04 7.62 7.17
CA PHE A 138 -14.59 7.76 7.06
C PHE A 138 -13.80 6.85 8.00
N ASP A 139 -14.34 5.69 8.34
CA ASP A 139 -13.66 4.70 9.19
C ASP A 139 -12.78 3.71 8.41
N GLY A 140 -12.74 3.90 7.08
CA GLY A 140 -11.96 3.10 6.15
C GLY A 140 -12.65 1.81 5.73
N LYS A 141 -13.96 1.66 5.98
CA LYS A 141 -14.75 0.49 5.60
C LYS A 141 -16.05 0.93 4.95
N VAL A 142 -16.58 0.07 4.09
CA VAL A 142 -17.94 0.20 3.59
C VAL A 142 -18.79 -0.88 4.24
N ASP A 143 -19.53 -0.53 5.29
CA ASP A 143 -20.36 -1.47 6.03
C ASP A 143 -21.78 -0.94 6.32
N GLY A 144 -22.50 -1.65 7.21
CA GLY A 144 -23.88 -1.30 7.56
C GLY A 144 -24.00 0.02 8.30
N THR A 145 -22.90 0.58 8.81
CA THR A 145 -22.83 1.92 9.38
C THR A 145 -22.93 2.96 8.28
N ASP A 146 -22.30 2.73 7.13
CA ASP A 146 -22.30 3.66 6.01
C ASP A 146 -23.61 3.68 5.23
N TYR A 147 -24.31 2.54 5.24
CA TYR A 147 -25.68 2.45 4.74
C TYR A 147 -26.62 3.49 5.37
N LEU A 148 -26.38 3.87 6.63
CA LEU A 148 -27.20 4.85 7.33
C LEU A 148 -27.14 6.23 6.68
N CYS A 149 -26.03 6.61 6.05
CA CYS A 149 -25.94 7.87 5.32
C CYS A 149 -26.88 7.90 4.11
N TRP A 150 -26.98 6.79 3.37
CA TRP A 150 -27.95 6.70 2.28
C TRP A 150 -29.40 6.69 2.81
N VAL A 151 -29.67 5.95 3.88
CA VAL A 151 -31.02 5.87 4.48
C VAL A 151 -31.49 7.23 5.00
N ASP A 152 -30.62 7.96 5.70
CA ASP A 152 -30.96 9.22 6.35
C ASP A 152 -31.24 10.34 5.34
N ASN A 153 -30.66 10.26 4.13
CA ASN A 153 -30.79 11.28 3.08
C ASN A 153 -31.62 10.80 1.87
N PHE A 154 -32.19 9.59 1.89
CA PHE A 154 -32.91 9.03 0.73
C PHE A 154 -34.10 9.90 0.30
N GLY A 155 -34.09 10.34 -0.95
CA GLY A 155 -35.13 11.17 -1.53
C GLY A 155 -34.97 12.68 -1.24
N ASP A 156 -33.84 13.11 -0.67
CA ASP A 156 -33.49 14.52 -0.55
C ASP A 156 -33.28 15.17 -1.92
N ASP A 157 -33.64 16.45 -2.01
CA ASP A 157 -33.60 17.24 -3.25
C ASP A 157 -32.21 17.88 -3.43
N PRO A 158 -31.65 18.00 -4.65
CA PRO A 158 -30.36 18.62 -4.94
C PRO A 158 -30.07 20.01 -4.35
N ALA A 159 -31.09 20.72 -3.84
CA ALA A 159 -30.90 22.00 -3.17
C ALA A 159 -30.27 21.87 -1.77
N ASP A 160 -30.42 20.71 -1.13
CA ASP A 160 -29.97 20.46 0.25
C ASP A 160 -28.67 19.64 0.32
N ILE A 161 -28.24 19.06 -0.82
CA ILE A 161 -27.04 18.23 -0.93
C ILE A 161 -25.87 19.02 -1.50
N VAL A 162 -24.73 18.99 -0.80
CA VAL A 162 -23.46 19.55 -1.30
C VAL A 162 -22.68 18.42 -1.98
N PRO A 163 -22.40 18.50 -3.30
CA PRO A 163 -21.64 17.46 -4.01
C PRO A 163 -20.24 17.28 -3.43
N GLY A 164 -19.71 16.05 -3.48
CA GLY A 164 -18.38 15.70 -3.00
C GLY A 164 -18.32 15.43 -1.50
N ARG A 165 -19.45 15.19 -0.84
CA ARG A 165 -19.54 14.84 0.58
C ARG A 165 -20.20 13.46 0.77
N PRO A 166 -19.42 12.40 1.01
CA PRO A 166 -19.90 11.05 1.28
C PRO A 166 -20.96 10.98 2.39
N GLU A 167 -20.84 11.83 3.41
CA GLU A 167 -21.78 11.97 4.54
C GLU A 167 -23.25 12.22 4.11
N ASN A 168 -23.46 12.72 2.89
CA ASN A 168 -24.78 13.07 2.37
C ASN A 168 -25.48 11.90 1.66
N GLY A 169 -24.84 10.73 1.48
CA GLY A 169 -25.45 9.59 0.79
C GLY A 169 -25.51 9.69 -0.74
N ASP A 170 -25.03 10.79 -1.33
CA ASP A 170 -24.90 11.01 -2.79
C ASP A 170 -23.54 10.44 -3.25
N PHE A 171 -23.51 9.13 -3.48
CA PHE A 171 -22.28 8.40 -3.77
C PHE A 171 -21.85 8.53 -5.23
N ASN A 172 -22.76 8.91 -6.14
CA ASN A 172 -22.45 9.18 -7.54
C ASN A 172 -22.15 10.68 -7.83
N ASN A 173 -22.32 11.56 -6.84
CA ASN A 173 -22.15 13.01 -6.90
C ASN A 173 -23.01 13.72 -7.97
N ASP A 174 -24.23 13.22 -8.23
CA ASP A 174 -25.17 13.82 -9.18
C ASP A 174 -26.14 14.82 -8.53
N GLY A 175 -26.01 15.00 -7.21
CA GLY A 175 -26.85 15.88 -6.41
C GLY A 175 -28.17 15.23 -5.99
N ARG A 176 -28.34 13.91 -6.14
CA ARG A 176 -29.51 13.18 -5.64
C ARG A 176 -29.05 12.02 -4.78
N VAL A 177 -29.92 11.60 -3.87
CA VAL A 177 -29.72 10.39 -3.06
C VAL A 177 -30.82 9.41 -3.42
N ASP A 178 -30.53 8.50 -4.35
CA ASP A 178 -31.51 7.58 -4.92
C ASP A 178 -30.99 6.14 -5.05
N GLY A 179 -31.71 5.31 -5.82
CA GLY A 179 -31.36 3.90 -5.99
C GLY A 179 -30.01 3.67 -6.69
N LEU A 180 -29.47 4.64 -7.42
CA LEU A 180 -28.15 4.54 -8.05
C LEU A 180 -27.03 4.64 -7.01
N ASP A 181 -27.20 5.49 -6.00
CA ASP A 181 -26.24 5.59 -4.89
C ASP A 181 -26.23 4.30 -4.07
N TYR A 182 -27.41 3.74 -3.79
CA TYR A 182 -27.51 2.43 -3.16
C TYR A 182 -26.74 1.34 -3.92
N LEU A 183 -26.79 1.35 -5.26
CA LEU A 183 -26.07 0.36 -6.06
C LEU A 183 -24.56 0.54 -5.95
N LEU A 184 -24.05 1.77 -5.85
CA LEU A 184 -22.62 2.03 -5.61
C LEU A 184 -22.18 1.52 -4.25
N TRP A 185 -22.94 1.83 -3.19
CA TRP A 185 -22.65 1.30 -1.86
C TRP A 185 -22.72 -0.22 -1.80
N ALA A 186 -23.70 -0.81 -2.46
CA ALA A 186 -23.87 -2.26 -2.47
C ALA A 186 -22.75 -2.98 -3.25
N ASP A 187 -22.21 -2.37 -4.31
CA ASP A 187 -21.08 -2.90 -5.08
C ASP A 187 -19.80 -2.91 -4.22
N ASP A 188 -19.62 -1.87 -3.42
CA ASP A 188 -18.47 -1.67 -2.56
C ASP A 188 -18.62 -2.25 -1.15
N TYR A 189 -19.77 -2.86 -0.82
CA TYR A 189 -20.05 -3.38 0.52
C TYR A 189 -19.05 -4.46 0.93
N GLY A 190 -18.45 -4.27 2.10
CA GLY A 190 -17.38 -5.12 2.64
C GLY A 190 -15.98 -4.63 2.29
N SER A 191 -15.84 -3.62 1.43
CA SER A 191 -14.54 -3.04 1.09
C SER A 191 -13.88 -2.33 2.28
N GLY A 192 -12.55 -2.44 2.35
CA GLY A 192 -11.72 -1.84 3.40
C GLY A 192 -10.30 -2.43 3.41
N PRO A 193 -9.38 -1.91 4.24
CA PRO A 193 -7.96 -2.26 4.24
C PRO A 193 -7.64 -3.72 4.62
N PHE A 194 -8.64 -4.56 4.80
CA PHE A 194 -8.51 -5.98 5.13
C PHE A 194 -9.17 -6.93 4.13
N ASP A 195 -9.58 -6.43 2.96
CA ASP A 195 -10.04 -7.26 1.83
C ASP A 195 -8.89 -8.07 1.25
N GLY A 196 -8.65 -9.23 1.84
CA GLY A 196 -7.61 -10.15 1.38
C GLY A 196 -7.06 -11.09 2.43
N VAL A 197 -7.34 -10.87 3.72
CA VAL A 197 -7.07 -11.91 4.71
C VAL A 197 -8.18 -12.95 4.62
N SER A 198 -8.05 -13.88 3.68
CA SER A 198 -8.58 -15.22 3.87
C SER A 198 -8.07 -15.68 5.23
N VAL A 199 -8.92 -15.60 6.26
CA VAL A 199 -8.61 -16.15 7.57
C VAL A 199 -8.44 -17.65 7.33
N PRO A 200 -7.21 -18.20 7.35
CA PRO A 200 -7.03 -19.62 7.13
C PRO A 200 -7.54 -20.26 8.41
N GLU A 201 -8.77 -20.79 8.43
CA GLU A 201 -9.42 -21.28 9.66
C GLU A 201 -8.43 -22.08 10.55
N PRO A 202 -7.91 -21.51 11.66
CA PRO A 202 -7.06 -22.25 12.55
C PRO A 202 -7.85 -22.46 13.84
N ALA A 203 -8.33 -23.69 14.04
CA ALA A 203 -8.70 -24.32 15.32
C ALA A 203 -10.16 -24.79 15.52
N ALA A 204 -11.10 -24.59 14.58
CA ALA A 204 -12.44 -25.17 14.74
C ALA A 204 -12.38 -26.71 14.86
N TRP A 205 -11.53 -27.35 14.05
CA TRP A 205 -11.33 -28.81 14.07
C TRP A 205 -10.58 -29.33 15.30
N THR A 206 -9.66 -28.54 15.90
CA THR A 206 -8.96 -28.96 17.13
C THR A 206 -9.86 -28.86 18.36
N LEU A 207 -10.77 -27.89 18.41
CA LEU A 207 -11.79 -27.80 19.47
C LEU A 207 -12.82 -28.93 19.37
N VAL A 208 -13.31 -29.24 18.16
CA VAL A 208 -14.22 -30.38 17.94
C VAL A 208 -13.52 -31.72 18.25
N GLY A 209 -12.28 -31.90 17.80
CA GLY A 209 -11.50 -33.11 18.05
C GLY A 209 -11.21 -33.35 19.54
N SER A 210 -10.84 -32.31 20.29
CA SER A 210 -10.57 -32.41 21.73
C SER A 210 -11.84 -32.67 22.55
N ALA A 211 -12.98 -32.09 22.17
CA ALA A 211 -14.27 -32.37 22.80
C ALA A 211 -14.71 -33.83 22.59
N VAL A 212 -14.58 -34.36 21.37
CA VAL A 212 -14.91 -35.77 21.07
C VAL A 212 -13.99 -36.72 21.84
N LEU A 213 -12.69 -36.45 21.87
CA LEU A 213 -11.72 -37.26 22.61
C LEU A 213 -12.01 -37.27 24.11
N ALA A 214 -12.35 -36.12 24.70
CA ALA A 214 -12.71 -36.01 26.11
C ALA A 214 -13.96 -36.83 26.46
N VAL A 215 -14.98 -36.85 25.58
CA VAL A 215 -16.19 -37.67 25.77
C VAL A 215 -15.88 -39.16 25.68
N VAL A 216 -15.06 -39.59 24.71
CA VAL A 216 -14.66 -40.99 24.55
C VAL A 216 -13.85 -41.49 25.74
N LEU A 217 -12.86 -40.70 26.19
CA LEU A 217 -12.03 -41.05 27.35
C LEU A 217 -12.84 -41.09 28.64
N ARG A 218 -13.84 -40.22 28.81
CA ARG A 218 -14.74 -40.24 29.97
C ARG A 218 -15.65 -41.47 30.00
N ARG A 219 -16.10 -41.97 28.84
CA ARG A 219 -16.90 -43.20 28.74
C ARG A 219 -16.10 -44.46 29.06
N ARG A 220 -14.82 -44.53 28.65
CA ARG A 220 -13.95 -45.70 28.92
C ARG A 220 -13.54 -45.85 30.39
N ARG A 221 -13.57 -44.79 31.19
CA ARG A 221 -13.27 -44.84 32.64
C ARG A 221 -14.46 -45.25 33.52
N ARG A 222 -15.65 -45.45 32.94
CA ARG A 222 -16.89 -45.78 33.65
C ARG A 222 -17.41 -47.20 33.36
N LEU A 223 -16.63 -48.02 32.67
CA LEU A 223 -16.83 -49.46 32.48
C LEU A 223 -15.69 -50.19 33.21
#